data_AF-A0A1Q6KEZ0-F1
#
_entry.id   AF-A0A1Q6KEZ0-F1
#
_cell.length_a   1.000
_cell.length_b   1.000
_cell.length_c   1.000
_cell.angle_alpha   90.00
_cell.angle_beta   90.00
_cell.angle_gamma   90.00
#
_symmetry.space_group_name_H-M   'P 1'
#
loop_
_entity.id
_entity.type
_entity.pdbx_description
1 polymer ?
#
loop_
_entity_poly.entity_id
_entity_poly.type
_entity_poly.pdbx_seq_one_letter_code
_entity_poly.pdbx_strand_id
1 'polypeptide(L)'
;MENATKALLIAAAVLIAILIISLGLVVYNSSAETVNQANLSQQEVQAANEKFARYNGTNKRGSEVNAMLNTVLNANVDAAAAGETGRQVAVSGAVTLAGNATSIKSQADTSALYTIQVNYDGPGGLVKTIKVIKTSN
;
A
#
# COMPACT_ATOMS: atom_id res chain seq x y z
N MET A 1 5.63 -31.36 -45.47
CA MET A 1 4.87 -30.38 -44.67
C MET A 1 4.62 -30.87 -43.23
N GLU A 2 4.43 -32.18 -43.01
CA GLU A 2 4.21 -32.77 -41.67
C GLU A 2 5.28 -32.43 -40.62
N ASN A 3 6.57 -32.36 -41.01
CA ASN A 3 7.67 -32.04 -40.09
C ASN A 3 7.65 -30.59 -39.59
N ALA A 4 7.16 -29.65 -40.40
CA ALA A 4 7.00 -28.26 -39.98
C ALA A 4 5.86 -28.13 -38.97
N THR A 5 4.75 -28.86 -39.17
CA THR A 5 3.63 -28.89 -38.23
C THR A 5 4.01 -29.57 -36.91
N LYS A 6 4.83 -30.64 -36.95
CA LYS A 6 5.36 -31.27 -35.72
C LYS A 6 6.28 -30.34 -34.95
N ALA A 7 7.17 -29.62 -35.63
CA ALA A 7 8.02 -28.61 -34.99
C ALA A 7 7.20 -27.46 -34.39
N LEU A 8 6.14 -27.02 -35.07
CA LEU A 8 5.26 -25.94 -34.60
C LEU A 8 4.51 -26.32 -33.32
N LEU A 9 3.99 -27.55 -33.25
CA LEU A 9 3.30 -28.06 -32.05
C LEU A 9 4.24 -28.18 -30.86
N ILE A 10 5.48 -28.63 -31.09
CA ILE A 10 6.51 -28.74 -30.03
C ILE A 10 6.92 -27.35 -29.53
N ALA A 11 7.13 -26.38 -30.43
CA ALA A 11 7.47 -25.00 -30.06
C ALA A 11 6.33 -24.33 -29.26
N ALA A 12 5.07 -24.56 -29.66
CA ALA A 12 3.91 -24.04 -28.94
C ALA A 12 3.83 -24.59 -27.51
N ALA A 13 4.10 -25.89 -27.31
CA ALA A 13 4.10 -26.50 -26.00
C ALA A 13 5.19 -25.93 -25.07
N VAL A 14 6.41 -25.72 -25.59
CA VAL A 14 7.51 -25.09 -24.81
C VAL A 14 7.16 -23.66 -24.42
N LEU A 15 6.57 -22.89 -25.35
CA LEU A 15 6.15 -21.51 -25.10
C LEU A 15 5.07 -21.46 -24.01
N ILE A 16 4.08 -22.35 -24.06
CA ILE A 16 3.04 -22.47 -23.02
C ILE A 16 3.67 -22.83 -21.67
N ALA A 17 4.64 -23.75 -21.63
CA ALA A 17 5.31 -24.13 -20.38
C ALA A 17 6.04 -22.93 -19.74
N ILE A 18 6.75 -22.13 -20.53
CA ILE A 18 7.41 -20.90 -20.05
C ILE A 18 6.37 -19.92 -19.48
N LEU A 19 5.24 -19.71 -20.17
CA LEU A 19 4.17 -18.85 -19.69
C LEU A 19 3.56 -19.33 -18.36
N ILE A 20 3.35 -20.65 -18.21
CA ILE A 20 2.82 -21.23 -16.97
C ILE A 20 3.81 -21.07 -15.82
N ILE A 21 5.11 -21.27 -16.06
CA ILE A 21 6.15 -21.07 -15.04
C ILE A 21 6.21 -19.59 -14.63
N SER A 22 6.21 -18.67 -15.59
CA SER A 22 6.21 -17.22 -15.31
C SER A 22 4.97 -16.79 -14.52
N LEU A 23 3.78 -17.26 -14.91
CA LEU A 23 2.56 -16.99 -14.16
C LEU A 23 2.60 -17.61 -12.76
N GLY A 24 3.11 -18.83 -12.65
CA GLY A 24 3.30 -19.53 -11.37
C GLY A 24 4.20 -18.77 -10.41
N LEU A 25 5.30 -18.19 -10.89
CA LEU A 25 6.19 -17.34 -10.09
C LEU A 25 5.49 -16.04 -9.63
N VAL A 26 4.71 -15.39 -10.50
CA VAL A 26 3.94 -14.19 -10.12
C VAL A 26 2.90 -14.51 -9.06
N VAL A 27 2.15 -15.60 -9.24
CA VAL A 27 1.14 -16.05 -8.27
C VAL A 27 1.79 -16.47 -6.96
N TYR A 28 2.91 -17.21 -7.00
CA TYR A 28 3.69 -17.58 -5.81
C TYR A 28 4.19 -16.36 -5.06
N ASN A 29 4.78 -15.37 -5.75
CA ASN A 29 5.27 -14.14 -5.12
C ASN A 29 4.11 -13.34 -4.51
N SER A 30 2.98 -13.18 -5.21
CA SER A 30 1.80 -12.51 -4.65
C SER A 30 1.17 -13.25 -3.44
N SER A 31 1.30 -14.58 -3.41
CA SER A 31 0.83 -15.42 -2.30
C SER A 31 1.80 -15.39 -1.12
N ALA A 32 3.11 -15.40 -1.39
CA ALA A 32 4.16 -15.28 -0.39
C ALA A 32 4.14 -13.91 0.28
N GLU A 33 3.91 -12.83 -0.47
CA GLU A 33 3.64 -11.50 0.05
C GLU A 33 2.46 -11.51 1.03
N THR A 34 1.35 -12.16 0.64
CA THR A 34 0.14 -12.28 1.47
C THR A 34 0.36 -13.13 2.73
N VAL A 35 1.14 -14.21 2.64
CA VAL A 35 1.48 -15.10 3.76
C VAL A 35 2.52 -14.47 4.71
N ASN A 36 3.52 -13.76 4.20
CA ASN A 36 4.48 -13.02 5.04
C ASN A 36 3.78 -11.89 5.82
N GLN A 37 2.81 -11.23 5.20
CA GLN A 37 1.97 -10.22 5.85
C GLN A 37 1.08 -10.79 6.96
N ALA A 38 0.68 -12.06 6.87
CA ALA A 38 -0.07 -12.77 7.91
C ALA A 38 0.81 -13.27 9.07
N ASN A 39 2.15 -13.20 8.94
CA ASN A 39 3.12 -13.62 9.95
C ASN A 39 3.78 -12.46 10.70
N LEU A 40 3.24 -11.24 10.59
CA LEU A 40 3.70 -10.15 11.44
C LEU A 40 3.40 -10.45 12.91
N SER A 41 4.40 -10.32 13.77
CA SER A 41 4.16 -10.40 15.20
C SER A 41 3.26 -9.24 15.63
N GLN A 42 2.45 -9.46 16.68
CA GLN A 42 1.61 -8.41 17.25
C GLN A 42 2.42 -7.15 17.64
N GLN A 43 3.69 -7.33 18.03
CA GLN A 43 4.59 -6.23 18.35
C GLN A 43 4.95 -5.39 17.12
N GLU A 44 5.21 -6.02 15.98
CA GLU A 44 5.51 -5.32 14.72
C GLU A 44 4.29 -4.58 14.18
N VAL A 45 3.10 -5.20 14.24
CA VAL A 45 1.83 -4.53 13.88
C VAL A 45 1.62 -3.30 14.75
N GLN A 46 1.82 -3.42 16.06
CA GLN A 46 1.65 -2.31 16.99
C GLN A 46 2.66 -1.18 16.71
N ALA A 47 3.94 -1.50 16.52
CA ALA A 47 4.98 -0.52 16.19
C ALA A 47 4.72 0.18 14.84
N ALA A 48 4.21 -0.54 13.83
CA ALA A 48 3.82 0.05 12.55
C ALA A 48 2.64 1.02 12.72
N ASN A 49 1.63 0.61 13.48
CA ASN A 49 0.41 1.38 13.71
C ASN A 49 0.63 2.65 14.55
N GLU A 50 1.53 2.61 15.54
CA GLU A 50 1.85 3.75 16.41
C GLU A 50 2.32 5.00 15.65
N LYS A 51 3.00 4.80 14.51
CA LYS A 51 3.44 5.89 13.62
C LYS A 51 2.28 6.75 13.13
N PHE A 52 1.10 6.15 12.97
CA PHE A 52 -0.09 6.79 12.43
C PHE A 52 -1.10 7.14 13.53
N ALA A 53 -1.22 6.31 14.56
CA ALA A 53 -2.18 6.46 15.66
C ALA A 53 -2.09 7.84 16.33
N ARG A 54 -0.88 8.41 16.45
CA ARG A 54 -0.65 9.75 17.03
C ARG A 54 -1.37 10.90 16.31
N TYR A 55 -1.71 10.73 15.03
CA TYR A 55 -2.40 11.76 14.24
C TYR A 55 -3.91 11.67 14.37
N ASN A 56 -4.45 10.54 14.84
CA ASN A 56 -5.88 10.33 14.96
C ASN A 56 -6.50 11.35 15.93
N GLY A 57 -7.62 11.95 15.52
CA GLY A 57 -8.36 12.90 16.37
C GLY A 57 -9.03 14.03 15.60
N THR A 58 -9.73 14.88 16.35
CA THR A 58 -10.44 16.06 15.84
C THR A 58 -9.63 17.34 16.08
N ASN A 59 -10.04 18.44 15.43
CA ASN A 59 -9.45 19.78 15.59
C ASN A 59 -7.94 19.85 15.32
N LYS A 60 -7.45 18.99 14.41
CA LYS A 60 -6.06 18.95 13.97
C LYS A 60 -5.78 20.11 13.02
N ARG A 61 -4.64 20.78 13.18
CA ARG A 61 -4.23 21.86 12.27
C ARG A 61 -3.80 21.28 10.92
N GLY A 62 -3.96 22.05 9.84
CA GLY A 62 -3.47 21.63 8.51
C GLY A 62 -1.96 21.33 8.49
N SER A 63 -1.16 21.97 9.34
CA SER A 63 0.25 21.64 9.53
C SER A 63 0.48 20.22 10.08
N GLU A 64 -0.38 19.74 11.01
CA GLU A 64 -0.35 18.36 11.49
C GLU A 64 -0.74 17.37 10.39
N VAL A 65 -1.73 17.71 9.55
CA VAL A 65 -2.10 16.90 8.38
C VAL A 65 -0.92 16.81 7.40
N ASN A 66 -0.21 17.91 7.15
CA ASN A 66 0.96 17.91 6.28
C ASN A 66 2.12 17.09 6.85
N ALA A 67 2.33 17.12 8.17
CA ALA A 67 3.31 16.25 8.84
C ALA A 67 2.92 14.76 8.74
N MET A 68 1.62 14.46 8.86
CA MET A 68 1.08 13.12 8.64
C MET A 68 1.30 12.65 7.19
N LEU A 69 1.01 13.48 6.19
CA LEU A 69 1.24 13.15 4.78
C LEU A 69 2.71 12.79 4.50
N ASN A 70 3.65 13.52 5.09
CA ASN A 70 5.08 13.19 4.97
C ASN A 70 5.42 11.87 5.65
N THR A 71 4.86 11.60 6.83
CA THR A 71 5.05 10.33 7.54
C THR A 71 4.52 9.16 6.71
N VAL A 72 3.34 9.29 6.11
CA VAL A 72 2.74 8.28 5.24
C VAL A 72 3.58 8.07 3.99
N LEU A 73 4.02 9.14 3.33
CA LEU A 73 4.85 9.03 2.14
C LEU A 73 6.14 8.26 2.45
N ASN A 74 6.87 8.64 3.50
CA ASN A 74 8.12 7.97 3.88
C ASN A 74 7.88 6.49 4.21
N ALA A 75 6.84 6.18 5.00
CA ALA A 75 6.50 4.80 5.33
C ALA A 75 6.14 3.97 4.08
N ASN A 76 5.46 4.57 3.10
CA ASN A 76 5.09 3.89 1.86
C ASN A 76 6.30 3.66 0.93
N VAL A 77 7.26 4.58 0.91
CA VAL A 77 8.52 4.40 0.17
C VAL A 77 9.35 3.29 0.81
N ASP A 78 9.46 3.27 2.14
CA ASP A 78 10.15 2.21 2.87
C ASP A 78 9.50 0.84 2.62
N ALA A 79 8.17 0.76 2.72
CA ALA A 79 7.43 -0.46 2.42
C ALA A 79 7.62 -0.92 0.98
N ALA A 80 7.59 0.00 0.00
CA ALA A 80 7.82 -0.33 -1.41
C ALA A 80 9.24 -0.85 -1.65
N ALA A 81 10.25 -0.26 -1.00
CA ALA A 81 11.64 -0.70 -1.10
C ALA A 81 11.86 -2.09 -0.50
N ALA A 82 11.10 -2.44 0.54
CA ALA A 82 11.08 -3.77 1.15
C ALA A 82 10.20 -4.79 0.40
N GLY A 83 9.47 -4.37 -0.65
CA GLY A 83 8.50 -5.20 -1.36
C GLY A 83 7.13 -5.31 -0.67
N GLU A 84 6.97 -4.76 0.52
CA GLU A 84 5.80 -4.93 1.40
C GLU A 84 4.59 -4.06 1.01
N THR A 85 4.06 -4.25 -0.21
CA THR A 85 2.96 -3.45 -0.78
C THR A 85 1.71 -3.42 0.11
N GLY A 86 1.48 -4.47 0.88
CA GLY A 86 0.36 -4.54 1.80
C GLY A 86 0.47 -3.62 3.03
N ARG A 87 1.67 -3.13 3.40
CA ARG A 87 1.88 -2.12 4.46
C ARG A 87 1.69 -0.67 4.01
N GLN A 88 1.55 -0.43 2.70
CA GLN A 88 1.36 0.91 2.17
C GLN A 88 -0.02 1.48 2.56
N VAL A 89 -0.03 2.72 3.03
CA VAL A 89 -1.19 3.44 3.57
C VAL A 89 -1.69 4.49 2.57
N ALA A 90 -3.00 4.53 2.33
CA ALA A 90 -3.65 5.54 1.50
C ALA A 90 -4.32 6.63 2.35
N VAL A 91 -4.24 7.88 1.89
CA VAL A 91 -4.94 9.03 2.49
C VAL A 91 -6.05 9.50 1.56
N SER A 92 -7.23 9.77 2.11
CA SER A 92 -8.42 10.21 1.36
C SER A 92 -9.17 11.34 2.05
N GLY A 93 -10.03 12.05 1.30
CA GLY A 93 -10.88 13.13 1.80
C GLY A 93 -10.42 14.50 1.35
N ALA A 94 -10.26 15.44 2.29
CA ALA A 94 -9.87 16.83 2.01
C ALA A 94 -8.46 16.96 1.40
N VAL A 95 -7.60 15.97 1.65
CA VAL A 95 -6.33 15.75 0.95
C VAL A 95 -6.23 14.28 0.56
N THR A 96 -5.47 13.99 -0.50
CA THR A 96 -5.36 12.63 -1.03
C THR A 96 -3.90 12.23 -1.26
N LEU A 97 -3.55 11.02 -0.89
CA LEU A 97 -2.26 10.39 -1.17
C LEU A 97 -2.51 8.90 -1.47
N ALA A 98 -2.16 8.46 -2.67
CA ALA A 98 -2.27 7.04 -3.02
C ALA A 98 -1.25 6.21 -2.22
N GLY A 99 -1.56 4.94 -1.93
CA GLY A 99 -0.63 4.05 -1.21
C GLY A 99 0.71 3.87 -1.92
N ASN A 100 0.72 3.90 -3.25
CA ASN A 100 1.92 3.82 -4.08
C ASN A 100 2.46 5.19 -4.54
N ALA A 101 2.02 6.29 -3.92
CA ALA A 101 2.51 7.62 -4.27
C ALA A 101 3.99 7.78 -3.91
N THR A 102 4.73 8.44 -4.79
CA THR A 102 6.16 8.78 -4.60
C THR A 102 6.38 10.26 -4.25
N SER A 103 5.31 11.05 -4.22
CA SER A 103 5.33 12.48 -3.90
C SER A 103 3.97 12.96 -3.40
N ILE A 104 3.98 14.02 -2.60
CA ILE A 104 2.76 14.71 -2.15
C ILE A 104 2.36 15.73 -3.21
N LYS A 105 1.15 15.58 -3.78
CA LYS A 105 0.62 16.47 -4.82
C LYS A 105 -0.24 17.62 -4.29
N SER A 106 -0.79 17.46 -3.09
CA SER A 106 -1.66 18.44 -2.45
C SER A 106 -1.43 18.43 -0.95
N GLN A 107 -1.49 19.61 -0.36
CA GLN A 107 -1.30 19.84 1.07
C GLN A 107 -2.59 20.39 1.68
N ALA A 108 -2.76 20.14 2.97
CA ALA A 108 -3.84 20.74 3.73
C ALA A 108 -3.56 22.22 3.98
N ASP A 109 -4.63 23.01 3.97
CA ASP A 109 -4.62 24.43 4.32
C ASP A 109 -4.29 24.58 5.80
N THR A 110 -3.15 25.19 6.10
CA THR A 110 -2.66 25.34 7.48
C THR A 110 -3.54 26.22 8.36
N SER A 111 -4.39 27.06 7.76
CA SER A 111 -5.34 27.91 8.48
C SER A 111 -6.58 27.17 8.96
N ALA A 112 -6.90 26.03 8.34
CA ALA A 112 -8.08 25.24 8.63
C ALA A 112 -7.85 24.15 9.70
N LEU A 113 -8.96 23.68 10.26
CA LEU A 113 -9.01 22.53 11.16
C LEU A 113 -9.53 21.29 10.42
N TYR A 114 -9.05 20.13 10.86
CA TYR A 114 -9.36 18.86 10.25
C TYR A 114 -9.65 17.80 11.32
N THR A 115 -10.41 16.80 10.92
CA THR A 115 -10.52 15.53 11.61
C THR A 115 -9.73 14.48 10.84
N ILE A 116 -8.82 13.81 11.54
CA ILE A 116 -8.02 12.71 11.00
C ILE A 116 -8.54 11.43 11.63
N GLN A 117 -9.01 10.51 10.79
CA GLN A 117 -9.46 9.19 11.20
C GLN A 117 -8.53 8.14 10.61
N VAL A 118 -7.82 7.42 11.50
CA VAL A 118 -6.93 6.32 11.15
C VAL A 118 -7.73 5.02 11.20
N ASN A 119 -7.78 4.28 10.09
CA ASN A 119 -8.48 3.01 9.99
C ASN A 119 -7.50 1.84 9.95
N TYR A 120 -7.81 0.79 10.70
CA TYR A 120 -7.02 -0.44 10.84
C TYR A 120 -7.60 -1.55 9.96
N ASP A 121 -7.78 -1.23 8.69
CA ASP A 121 -8.43 -2.05 7.65
C ASP A 121 -7.44 -2.85 6.78
N GLY A 122 -6.17 -2.88 7.19
CA GLY A 122 -5.11 -3.64 6.54
C GLY A 122 -4.96 -5.07 7.05
N PRO A 123 -4.16 -5.90 6.37
CA PRO A 123 -3.83 -7.25 6.81
C PRO A 123 -3.29 -7.25 8.24
N GLY A 124 -3.74 -8.18 9.07
CA GLY A 124 -3.27 -8.31 10.46
C GLY A 124 -3.63 -7.14 11.39
N GLY A 125 -4.57 -6.27 11.01
CA GLY A 125 -4.95 -5.09 11.80
C GLY A 125 -4.01 -3.89 11.59
N LEU A 126 -3.23 -3.90 10.51
CA LEU A 126 -2.43 -2.75 10.10
C LEU A 126 -3.32 -1.58 9.65
N VAL A 127 -2.80 -0.36 9.79
CA VAL A 127 -3.41 0.81 9.14
C VAL A 127 -3.32 0.67 7.62
N LYS A 128 -4.43 0.83 6.90
CA LYS A 128 -4.45 0.85 5.43
C LYS A 128 -5.02 2.14 4.88
N THR A 129 -6.04 2.70 5.53
CA THR A 129 -6.63 3.97 5.11
C THR A 129 -6.62 5.01 6.22
N ILE A 130 -6.32 6.26 5.85
CA ILE A 130 -6.48 7.44 6.70
C ILE A 130 -7.43 8.41 5.99
N LYS A 131 -8.49 8.81 6.70
CA LYS A 131 -9.48 9.77 6.19
C LYS A 131 -9.28 11.12 6.83
N VAL A 132 -9.12 12.15 6.00
CA VAL A 132 -8.98 13.55 6.43
C VAL A 132 -10.23 14.31 6.03
N ILE A 133 -10.92 14.89 7.01
CA ILE A 133 -12.15 15.65 6.81
C ILE A 133 -11.89 17.09 7.23
N LYS A 134 -12.14 18.06 6.37
CA LYS A 134 -12.05 19.48 6.75
C LYS A 134 -13.18 19.77 7.73
N THR A 135 -12.84 20.26 8.92
CA THR A 135 -13.82 20.69 9.91
C THR A 135 -14.34 22.05 9.44
N SER A 136 -15.61 22.08 9.01
CA SER A 136 -16.30 23.35 8.76
C SER A 136 -16.58 24.03 10.10
N ASN A 137 -16.24 25.32 10.21
CA ASN A 137 -16.76 26.19 11.26
C ASN A 137 -18.26 26.44 11.04
#